data_AF-S0GVF6-F1
#
_entry.id   AF-S0GVF6-F1
#
_cell.length_a   1.000
_cell.length_b   1.000
_cell.length_c   1.000
_cell.angle_alpha   90.00
_cell.angle_beta   90.00
_cell.angle_gamma   90.00
#
_symmetry.space_group_name_H-M   'P 1'
#
loop_
_entity.id
_entity.type
_entity.pdbx_description
1 polymer ?
#
loop_
_entity_poly.entity_id
_entity_poly.type
_entity_poly.pdbx_seq_one_letter_code
_entity_poly.pdbx_strand_id
1 'polypeptide(L)'
;MVRIRMILVALITIVATPNLFAAWKVVIDKNCIKVVSSNLASQKLIEGQHNQRLDSIAEKKKKVELYTVSMATIKELYKVTMQNVSGFGTESKYYKEIGLCAYDILKDVPELIQTVSKAKFSNKLLCLNELGNLVTETQQLVGNFVNIVNNATIQNPLKGQGTAEKKNDGYNMLDRYERLSLANSIYSGLLEIRYKVEGMILMAQYATANDLFFAIDPEGWANVVTMKNNVSGLINDWNGLVTSNY
;
A
#
# COMPACT_ATOMS: atom_id res chain seq x y z
N MET A 1 9.36 93.91 7.25
CA MET A 1 8.12 93.51 6.53
C MET A 1 8.29 92.34 5.56
N VAL A 2 9.45 92.14 4.90
CA VAL A 2 9.65 91.08 3.88
C VAL A 2 9.63 89.66 4.46
N ARG A 3 10.23 89.43 5.64
CA ARG A 3 10.27 88.10 6.29
C ARG A 3 8.90 87.56 6.69
N ILE A 4 8.01 88.43 7.21
CA ILE A 4 6.64 88.05 7.60
C ILE A 4 5.80 87.69 6.37
N ARG A 5 5.96 88.41 5.26
CA ARG A 5 5.31 88.07 3.98
C ARG A 5 5.78 86.72 3.44
N MET A 6 7.09 86.43 3.50
CA MET A 6 7.60 85.12 3.05
C MET A 6 7.11 83.96 3.91
N ILE A 7 6.97 84.16 5.23
CA ILE A 7 6.40 83.15 6.13
C ILE A 7 4.92 82.93 5.84
N LEU A 8 4.15 83.99 5.58
CA LEU A 8 2.74 83.89 5.19
C LEU A 8 2.55 83.18 3.84
N VAL A 9 3.39 83.49 2.85
CA VAL A 9 3.36 82.81 1.55
C VAL A 9 3.72 81.33 1.69
N ALA A 10 4.73 81.01 2.49
CA ALA A 10 5.11 79.62 2.77
C ALA A 10 3.98 78.83 3.48
N LEU A 11 3.28 79.46 4.43
CA LEU A 11 2.16 78.83 5.12
C LEU A 11 0.98 78.56 4.17
N ILE A 12 0.67 79.52 3.28
CA ILE A 12 -0.39 79.37 2.28
C ILE A 12 -0.06 78.26 1.29
N THR A 13 1.21 78.12 0.86
CA THR A 13 1.62 77.04 -0.04
C THR A 13 1.56 75.66 0.60
N ILE A 14 1.78 75.54 1.92
CA ILE A 14 1.71 74.26 2.64
C ILE A 14 0.24 73.84 2.87
N VAL A 15 -0.67 74.80 3.08
CA VAL A 15 -2.10 74.51 3.25
C VAL A 15 -2.81 74.26 1.92
N ALA A 16 -2.32 74.85 0.81
CA ALA A 16 -2.91 74.70 -0.51
C ALA A 16 -2.52 73.41 -1.26
N THR A 17 -1.58 72.61 -0.73
CA THR A 17 -1.26 71.29 -1.31
C THR A 17 -2.23 70.23 -0.75
N PRO A 18 -3.16 69.68 -1.55
CA PRO A 18 -3.96 68.54 -1.09
C PRO A 18 -3.05 67.32 -0.93
N ASN A 19 -3.15 66.63 0.22
CA ASN A 19 -2.54 65.32 0.42
C ASN A 19 -3.18 64.34 -0.57
N LEU A 20 -2.50 64.06 -1.69
CA LEU A 20 -2.91 63.03 -2.64
C LEU A 20 -2.68 61.65 -2.01
N PHE A 21 -3.65 61.16 -1.25
CA PHE A 21 -3.70 59.75 -0.90
C PHE A 21 -4.10 58.95 -2.15
N ALA A 22 -3.16 58.16 -2.66
CA ALA A 22 -3.44 57.17 -3.71
C ALA A 22 -4.36 56.08 -3.14
N ALA A 23 -5.65 56.16 -3.46
CA ALA A 23 -6.59 55.08 -3.17
C ALA A 23 -6.34 53.92 -4.14
N TRP A 24 -5.81 52.80 -3.65
CA TRP A 24 -5.67 51.57 -4.42
C TRP A 24 -7.06 50.98 -4.66
N LYS A 25 -7.50 50.93 -5.91
CA LYS A 25 -8.78 50.30 -6.27
C LYS A 25 -8.57 48.78 -6.37
N VAL A 26 -9.02 48.02 -5.37
CA VAL A 26 -9.01 46.55 -5.44
C VAL A 26 -10.11 46.11 -6.39
N VAL A 27 -9.74 45.59 -7.55
CA VAL A 27 -10.67 45.04 -8.54
C VAL A 27 -10.98 43.60 -8.15
N ILE A 28 -12.20 43.35 -7.66
CA ILE A 28 -12.68 42.03 -7.25
C ILE A 28 -13.54 41.46 -8.38
N ASP A 29 -12.94 40.60 -9.21
CA ASP A 29 -13.67 39.85 -10.25
C ASP A 29 -14.38 38.63 -9.65
N LYS A 30 -15.71 38.69 -9.56
CA LYS A 30 -16.55 37.62 -9.01
C LYS A 30 -16.44 36.31 -9.79
N ASN A 31 -16.26 36.36 -11.12
CA ASN A 31 -16.17 35.16 -11.93
C ASN A 31 -14.83 34.46 -11.71
N CYS A 32 -13.74 35.23 -11.67
CA CYS A 32 -12.41 34.70 -11.38
C CYS A 32 -12.34 34.10 -9.97
N ILE A 33 -12.90 34.79 -8.96
CA ILE A 33 -12.97 34.27 -7.58
C ILE A 33 -13.77 32.98 -7.51
N LYS A 34 -14.90 32.88 -8.23
CA LYS A 34 -15.71 31.65 -8.28
C LYS A 34 -14.95 30.47 -8.90
N VAL A 35 -14.22 30.71 -9.99
CA VAL A 35 -13.40 29.66 -10.63
C VAL A 35 -12.23 29.25 -9.74
N VAL A 36 -11.51 30.21 -9.16
CA VAL A 36 -10.38 29.93 -8.26
C VAL A 36 -10.84 29.20 -7.00
N SER A 37 -11.96 29.59 -6.41
CA SER A 37 -12.52 28.90 -5.24
C SER A 37 -13.04 27.49 -5.56
N SER A 38 -13.63 27.28 -6.74
CA SER A 38 -13.99 25.94 -7.21
C SER A 38 -12.77 25.04 -7.40
N ASN A 39 -11.69 25.57 -7.99
CA ASN A 39 -10.44 24.83 -8.18
C ASN A 39 -9.76 24.53 -6.83
N LEU A 40 -9.78 25.48 -5.90
CA LEU A 40 -9.25 25.31 -4.55
C LEU A 40 -10.03 24.23 -3.76
N ALA A 41 -11.36 24.23 -3.86
CA ALA A 41 -12.19 23.19 -3.23
C ALA A 41 -11.89 21.79 -3.80
N SER A 42 -11.70 21.70 -5.12
CA SER A 42 -11.31 20.45 -5.78
C SER A 42 -9.91 19.99 -5.37
N GLN A 43 -8.94 20.90 -5.32
CA GLN A 43 -7.58 20.60 -4.83
C GLN A 43 -7.59 20.13 -3.38
N LYS A 44 -8.37 20.77 -2.51
CA LYS A 44 -8.49 20.37 -1.10
C LYS A 44 -9.09 18.97 -0.93
N LEU A 45 -10.03 18.58 -1.80
CA LEU A 45 -10.60 17.23 -1.83
C LEU A 45 -9.54 16.19 -2.25
N ILE A 46 -8.75 16.53 -3.28
CA ILE A 46 -7.63 15.70 -3.75
C ILE A 46 -6.56 15.58 -2.66
N GLU A 47 -6.21 16.67 -1.98
CA GLU A 47 -5.26 16.68 -0.86
C GLU A 47 -5.77 15.84 0.32
N GLY A 48 -7.06 15.91 0.63
CA GLY A 48 -7.68 15.06 1.66
C GLY A 48 -7.55 13.57 1.33
N GLN A 49 -7.86 13.19 0.08
CA GLN A 49 -7.66 11.83 -0.39
C GLN A 49 -6.17 11.44 -0.42
N HIS A 50 -5.28 12.36 -0.74
CA HIS A 50 -3.83 12.16 -0.73
C HIS A 50 -3.29 11.91 0.68
N ASN A 51 -3.77 12.65 1.67
CA ASN A 51 -3.38 12.48 3.08
C ASN A 51 -3.86 11.14 3.65
N GLN A 52 -5.11 10.74 3.36
CA GLN A 52 -5.58 9.40 3.72
C GLN A 52 -4.74 8.30 3.07
N ARG A 53 -4.29 8.52 1.82
CA ARG A 53 -3.33 7.61 1.18
C ARG A 53 -1.98 7.63 1.89
N LEU A 54 -1.45 8.79 2.29
CA LEU A 54 -0.19 8.90 3.07
C LEU A 54 -0.25 8.16 4.41
N ASP A 55 -1.38 8.20 5.12
CA ASP A 55 -1.54 7.44 6.36
C ASP A 55 -1.55 5.92 6.10
N SER A 56 -2.24 5.49 5.04
CA SER A 56 -2.19 4.08 4.60
C SER A 56 -0.78 3.68 4.14
N ILE A 57 0.02 4.61 3.59
CA ILE A 57 1.42 4.37 3.20
C ILE A 57 2.27 4.08 4.44
N ALA A 58 2.08 4.85 5.52
CA ALA A 58 2.82 4.65 6.76
C ALA A 58 2.52 3.28 7.38
N GLU A 59 1.24 2.87 7.37
CA GLU A 59 0.82 1.54 7.83
C GLU A 59 1.41 0.41 6.96
N LYS A 60 1.38 0.57 5.63
CA LYS A 60 1.96 -0.37 4.67
C LYS A 60 3.49 -0.48 4.82
N LYS A 61 4.19 0.63 5.09
CA LYS A 61 5.63 0.61 5.43
C LYS A 61 5.92 -0.16 6.71
N LYS A 62 5.06 -0.01 7.73
CA LYS A 62 5.16 -0.77 8.99
C LYS A 62 4.98 -2.28 8.75
N LYS A 63 4.10 -2.64 7.82
CA LYS A 63 3.92 -4.03 7.33
C LYS A 63 5.17 -4.55 6.62
N VAL A 64 5.91 -3.68 5.93
CA VAL A 64 7.21 -4.01 5.33
C VAL A 64 8.30 -4.25 6.39
N GLU A 65 8.33 -3.48 7.47
CA GLU A 65 9.23 -3.73 8.60
C GLU A 65 8.93 -5.04 9.34
N LEU A 66 7.65 -5.44 9.42
CA LEU A 66 7.24 -6.78 9.86
C LEU A 66 7.87 -7.91 9.02
N TYR A 67 8.22 -7.67 7.75
CA TYR A 67 8.94 -8.67 6.92
C TYR A 67 10.36 -8.96 7.39
N THR A 68 10.98 -8.05 8.15
CA THR A 68 12.26 -8.32 8.81
C THR A 68 12.05 -9.27 10.01
N VAL A 69 10.92 -9.14 10.71
CA VAL A 69 10.51 -10.08 11.79
C VAL A 69 10.18 -11.46 11.22
N SER A 70 9.68 -11.54 9.98
CA SER A 70 9.42 -12.79 9.28
C SER A 70 10.65 -13.69 9.18
N MET A 71 11.88 -13.16 9.08
CA MET A 71 13.08 -14.01 8.98
C MET A 71 13.28 -14.89 10.22
N ALA A 72 12.99 -14.37 11.41
CA ALA A 72 13.01 -15.14 12.65
C ALA A 72 11.87 -16.17 12.68
N THR A 73 10.67 -15.78 12.24
CA THR A 73 9.52 -16.67 12.11
C THR A 73 9.77 -17.80 11.10
N ILE A 74 10.43 -17.52 9.98
CA ILE A 74 10.83 -18.48 8.94
C ILE A 74 11.78 -19.52 9.53
N LYS A 75 12.78 -19.07 10.29
CA LYS A 75 13.76 -19.96 10.93
C LYS A 75 13.09 -20.88 11.94
N GLU A 76 12.18 -20.34 12.75
CA GLU A 76 11.40 -21.17 13.69
C GLU A 76 10.45 -22.11 12.95
N LEU A 77 9.83 -21.68 11.85
CA LEU A 77 8.98 -22.55 11.04
C LEU A 77 9.78 -23.74 10.49
N TYR A 78 10.91 -23.45 9.85
CA TYR A 78 11.81 -24.47 9.32
C TYR A 78 12.28 -25.45 10.40
N LYS A 79 12.56 -24.94 11.60
CA LYS A 79 12.95 -25.75 12.75
C LYS A 79 11.81 -26.63 13.26
N VAL A 80 10.59 -26.10 13.37
CA VAL A 80 9.39 -26.85 13.78
C VAL A 80 9.06 -27.94 12.76
N THR A 81 9.16 -27.66 11.46
CA THR A 81 8.95 -28.69 10.43
C THR A 81 10.01 -29.78 10.50
N MET A 82 11.29 -29.42 10.71
CA MET A 82 12.39 -30.39 10.84
C MET A 82 12.29 -31.24 12.12
N GLN A 83 11.80 -30.70 13.23
CA GLN A 83 11.68 -31.41 14.50
C GLN A 83 10.55 -32.45 14.49
N ASN A 84 9.43 -32.15 13.86
CA ASN A 84 8.27 -33.05 13.81
C ASN A 84 8.39 -34.16 12.75
N VAL A 85 9.40 -34.11 11.88
CA VAL A 85 9.66 -35.10 10.81
C VAL A 85 10.06 -36.49 11.34
N SER A 86 10.49 -36.62 12.60
CA SER A 86 10.84 -37.94 13.16
C SER A 86 9.62 -38.80 13.55
N GLY A 87 8.42 -38.20 13.70
CA GLY A 87 7.21 -38.88 14.20
C GLY A 87 6.18 -39.31 13.13
N PHE A 88 6.32 -38.87 11.87
CA PHE A 88 5.25 -38.96 10.86
C PHE A 88 5.69 -39.66 9.55
N GLY A 89 6.34 -40.83 9.56
CA GLY A 89 6.56 -41.68 8.35
C GLY A 89 6.70 -40.95 6.97
N THR A 90 5.95 -41.36 5.95
CA THR A 90 5.95 -40.73 4.60
C THR A 90 5.32 -39.32 4.59
N GLU A 91 4.40 -39.04 5.52
CA GLU A 91 3.72 -37.73 5.68
C GLU A 91 4.71 -36.62 6.10
N SER A 92 5.82 -36.98 6.73
CA SER A 92 6.89 -36.05 7.10
C SER A 92 7.56 -35.41 5.89
N LYS A 93 7.71 -36.15 4.79
CA LYS A 93 8.24 -35.59 3.53
C LYS A 93 7.27 -34.58 2.94
N TYR A 94 5.98 -34.86 3.02
CA TYR A 94 4.92 -33.96 2.56
C TYR A 94 4.89 -32.66 3.37
N TYR A 95 4.97 -32.75 4.69
CA TYR A 95 5.07 -31.58 5.58
C TYR A 95 6.34 -30.75 5.38
N LYS A 96 7.46 -31.41 5.07
CA LYS A 96 8.69 -30.71 4.69
C LYS A 96 8.49 -29.89 3.42
N GLU A 97 7.80 -30.44 2.42
CA GLU A 97 7.52 -29.73 1.16
C GLU A 97 6.64 -28.49 1.39
N ILE A 98 5.61 -28.61 2.24
CA ILE A 98 4.76 -27.46 2.63
C ILE A 98 5.62 -26.35 3.26
N GLY A 99 6.52 -26.72 4.18
CA GLY A 99 7.44 -25.78 4.81
C GLY A 99 8.43 -25.14 3.83
N LEU A 100 8.93 -25.90 2.85
CA LEU A 100 9.82 -25.38 1.80
C LEU A 100 9.10 -24.43 0.85
N CYS A 101 7.87 -24.76 0.44
CA CYS A 101 7.04 -23.89 -0.39
C CYS A 101 6.80 -22.53 0.30
N ALA A 102 6.44 -22.54 1.59
CA ALA A 102 6.31 -21.32 2.38
C ALA A 102 7.63 -20.54 2.51
N TYR A 103 8.75 -21.24 2.68
CA TYR A 103 10.08 -20.64 2.73
C TYR A 103 10.43 -19.91 1.43
N ASP A 104 10.23 -20.55 0.28
CA ASP A 104 10.53 -19.98 -1.04
C ASP A 104 9.76 -18.67 -1.25
N ILE A 105 8.46 -18.63 -0.96
CA ILE A 105 7.64 -17.41 -1.05
C ILE A 105 8.20 -16.29 -0.18
N LEU A 106 8.46 -16.59 1.11
CA LEU A 106 8.90 -15.58 2.07
C LEU A 106 10.32 -15.08 1.79
N LYS A 107 11.11 -15.83 1.03
CA LYS A 107 12.42 -15.43 0.52
C LYS A 107 12.32 -14.58 -0.74
N ASP A 108 11.45 -14.93 -1.67
CA ASP A 108 11.38 -14.31 -3.01
C ASP A 108 10.57 -13.00 -3.01
N VAL A 109 9.53 -12.87 -2.16
CA VAL A 109 8.75 -11.63 -2.06
C VAL A 109 9.61 -10.41 -1.66
N PRO A 110 10.56 -10.49 -0.71
CA PRO A 110 11.52 -9.42 -0.45
C PRO A 110 12.33 -8.96 -1.67
N GLU A 111 12.72 -9.89 -2.55
CA GLU A 111 13.42 -9.56 -3.80
C GLU A 111 12.52 -8.76 -4.75
N LEU A 112 11.24 -9.16 -4.86
CA LEU A 112 10.23 -8.40 -5.60
C LEU A 112 10.01 -7.00 -5.04
N ILE A 113 9.90 -6.87 -3.71
CA ILE A 113 9.77 -5.57 -3.04
C ILE A 113 10.95 -4.65 -3.40
N GLN A 114 12.17 -5.18 -3.38
CA GLN A 114 13.36 -4.41 -3.74
C GLN A 114 13.31 -3.96 -5.21
N THR A 115 12.88 -4.85 -6.11
CA THR A 115 12.80 -4.57 -7.55
C THR A 115 11.72 -3.55 -7.86
N VAL A 116 10.52 -3.71 -7.32
CA VAL A 116 9.39 -2.77 -7.45
C VAL A 116 9.74 -1.39 -6.91
N SER A 117 10.46 -1.34 -5.79
CA SER A 117 10.89 -0.06 -5.21
C SER A 117 11.78 0.74 -6.16
N LYS A 118 12.67 0.05 -6.89
CA LYS A 118 13.61 0.64 -7.86
C LYS A 118 13.00 0.91 -9.24
N ALA A 119 12.02 0.13 -9.66
CA ALA A 119 11.38 0.22 -10.97
C ALA A 119 10.74 1.60 -11.20
N LYS A 120 10.63 2.08 -12.45
CA LYS A 120 10.09 3.41 -12.76
C LYS A 120 8.67 3.34 -13.34
N PHE A 121 7.67 3.20 -12.47
CA PHE A 121 6.25 3.23 -12.85
C PHE A 121 5.40 3.90 -11.75
N SER A 122 4.18 4.33 -12.11
CA SER A 122 3.20 4.94 -11.18
C SER A 122 2.59 3.90 -10.25
N ASN A 123 1.94 4.30 -9.15
CA ASN A 123 1.19 3.36 -8.30
C ASN A 123 2.01 2.28 -7.54
N LYS A 124 3.35 2.42 -7.48
CA LYS A 124 4.25 1.46 -6.78
C LYS A 124 3.81 1.08 -5.38
N LEU A 125 3.23 2.02 -4.65
CA LEU A 125 2.76 1.76 -3.30
C LEU A 125 1.72 0.64 -3.26
N LEU A 126 0.72 0.67 -4.15
CA LEU A 126 -0.29 -0.36 -4.19
C LEU A 126 0.33 -1.70 -4.58
N CYS A 127 1.30 -1.70 -5.50
CA CYS A 127 2.08 -2.91 -5.78
C CYS A 127 2.83 -3.44 -4.54
N LEU A 128 3.47 -2.56 -3.75
CA LEU A 128 4.13 -2.95 -2.51
C LEU A 128 3.13 -3.47 -1.46
N ASN A 129 1.90 -2.95 -1.45
CA ASN A 129 0.82 -3.47 -0.61
C ASN A 129 0.41 -4.88 -1.02
N GLU A 130 0.22 -5.12 -2.32
CA GLU A 130 -0.18 -6.44 -2.81
C GLU A 130 0.89 -7.48 -2.53
N LEU A 131 2.16 -7.17 -2.79
CA LEU A 131 3.28 -8.02 -2.38
C LEU A 131 3.25 -8.28 -0.86
N GLY A 132 2.90 -7.26 -0.08
CA GLY A 132 2.78 -7.40 1.35
C GLY A 132 1.59 -8.25 1.84
N ASN A 133 0.50 -8.25 1.08
CA ASN A 133 -0.65 -9.11 1.32
C ASN A 133 -0.29 -10.58 1.07
N LEU A 134 0.49 -10.89 0.02
CA LEU A 134 0.98 -12.25 -0.24
C LEU A 134 1.78 -12.81 0.94
N VAL A 135 2.64 -12.00 1.57
CA VAL A 135 3.35 -12.43 2.78
C VAL A 135 2.40 -12.68 3.95
N THR A 136 1.38 -11.84 4.11
CA THR A 136 0.39 -11.98 5.20
C THR A 136 -0.41 -13.27 5.03
N GLU A 137 -0.88 -13.54 3.82
CA GLU A 137 -1.61 -14.76 3.46
C GLU A 137 -0.73 -15.99 3.67
N THR A 138 0.53 -15.93 3.25
CA THR A 138 1.53 -16.98 3.48
C THR A 138 1.72 -17.23 4.98
N GLN A 139 1.87 -16.19 5.79
CA GLN A 139 2.01 -16.32 7.25
C GLN A 139 0.78 -16.95 7.91
N GLN A 140 -0.43 -16.62 7.45
CA GLN A 140 -1.66 -17.23 7.95
C GLN A 140 -1.72 -18.73 7.62
N LEU A 141 -1.44 -19.11 6.37
CA LEU A 141 -1.36 -20.50 5.93
C LEU A 141 -0.31 -21.29 6.71
N VAL A 142 0.85 -20.67 6.92
CA VAL A 142 1.94 -21.18 7.75
C VAL A 142 1.50 -21.38 9.21
N GLY A 143 0.79 -20.42 9.81
CA GLY A 143 0.26 -20.55 11.17
C GLY A 143 -0.75 -21.70 11.28
N ASN A 144 -1.64 -21.84 10.29
CA ASN A 144 -2.58 -22.96 10.20
C ASN A 144 -1.84 -24.31 10.10
N PHE A 145 -0.76 -24.36 9.32
CA PHE A 145 0.06 -25.56 9.18
C PHE A 145 0.74 -25.95 10.49
N VAL A 146 1.33 -24.98 11.19
CA VAL A 146 1.93 -25.19 12.51
C VAL A 146 0.90 -25.77 13.48
N ASN A 147 -0.33 -25.23 13.49
CA ASN A 147 -1.40 -25.72 14.36
C ASN A 147 -1.78 -27.18 14.07
N ILE A 148 -1.78 -27.59 12.79
CA ILE A 148 -2.08 -28.96 12.38
C ILE A 148 -0.94 -29.92 12.78
N VAL A 149 0.32 -29.52 12.57
CA VAL A 149 1.49 -30.38 12.82
C VAL A 149 1.81 -30.49 14.31
N ASN A 150 1.61 -29.41 15.09
CA ASN A 150 1.95 -29.38 16.52
C ASN A 150 0.85 -29.93 17.45
N ASN A 151 -0.23 -30.50 16.92
CA ASN A 151 -1.39 -30.91 17.72
C ASN A 151 -1.94 -29.76 18.59
N ALA A 152 -2.40 -28.66 17.96
CA ALA A 152 -3.04 -27.59 18.71
C ALA A 152 -4.15 -28.16 19.61
N THR A 153 -4.02 -27.92 20.91
CA THR A 153 -4.99 -28.36 21.91
C THR A 153 -6.13 -27.35 21.98
N ILE A 154 -7.38 -27.81 21.84
CA ILE A 154 -8.54 -26.94 21.89
C ILE A 154 -8.94 -26.75 23.36
N GLN A 155 -9.10 -25.50 23.80
CA GLN A 155 -9.70 -25.26 25.11
C GLN A 155 -11.18 -25.62 25.05
N ASN A 156 -11.63 -26.43 26.01
CA ASN A 156 -13.02 -26.86 26.10
C ASN A 156 -14.01 -25.68 25.90
N PRO A 157 -14.91 -25.73 24.90
CA PRO A 157 -15.85 -24.66 24.58
C PRO A 157 -16.87 -24.37 25.70
N LEU A 158 -17.00 -25.24 26.71
CA LEU A 158 -17.83 -25.04 27.90
C LEU A 158 -17.19 -24.15 28.97
N LYS A 159 -16.18 -23.35 28.60
CA LYS A 159 -15.54 -22.38 29.48
C LYS A 159 -16.58 -21.44 30.11
N GLY A 160 -16.83 -21.63 31.40
CA GLY A 160 -17.68 -20.75 32.23
C GLY A 160 -18.98 -21.38 32.73
N GLN A 161 -19.32 -22.63 32.37
CA GLN A 161 -20.48 -23.32 32.92
C GLN A 161 -20.09 -24.45 33.88
N GLY A 162 -20.41 -24.25 35.17
CA GLY A 162 -20.32 -25.30 36.19
C GLY A 162 -18.90 -25.76 36.53
N THR A 163 -18.79 -26.70 37.47
CA THR A 163 -17.58 -27.29 38.05
C THR A 163 -16.68 -28.07 37.07
N ALA A 164 -16.59 -27.65 35.80
CA ALA A 164 -15.69 -28.22 34.82
C ALA A 164 -14.25 -27.74 35.12
N GLU A 165 -13.38 -28.70 35.46
CA GLU A 165 -11.97 -28.42 35.74
C GLU A 165 -11.28 -27.70 34.57
N LYS A 166 -10.41 -26.74 34.90
CA LYS A 166 -9.49 -26.10 33.96
C LYS A 166 -8.41 -27.08 33.54
N LYS A 167 -8.74 -28.05 32.69
CA LYS A 167 -7.75 -28.91 32.03
C LYS A 167 -7.75 -28.60 30.54
N ASN A 168 -6.54 -28.37 30.01
CA ASN A 168 -6.26 -28.61 28.61
C ASN A 168 -6.56 -30.09 28.38
N ASP A 169 -7.51 -30.42 27.50
CA ASP A 169 -7.92 -31.82 27.34
C ASP A 169 -6.83 -32.67 26.68
N GLY A 170 -5.78 -32.05 26.12
CA GLY A 170 -4.64 -32.75 25.54
C GLY A 170 -4.98 -33.51 24.26
N TYR A 171 -6.22 -33.43 23.76
CA TYR A 171 -6.67 -34.18 22.60
C TYR A 171 -6.66 -33.28 21.36
N ASN A 172 -5.92 -33.71 20.33
CA ASN A 172 -6.10 -33.17 18.99
C ASN A 172 -7.38 -33.79 18.40
N MET A 173 -8.42 -32.97 18.24
CA MET A 173 -9.73 -33.41 17.74
C MET A 173 -9.70 -33.79 16.25
N LEU A 174 -8.63 -33.47 15.52
CA LEU A 174 -8.50 -33.85 14.12
C LEU A 174 -8.02 -35.29 14.02
N ASP A 175 -8.76 -36.13 13.31
CA ASP A 175 -8.27 -37.43 12.90
C ASP A 175 -7.15 -37.29 11.84
N ARG A 176 -6.48 -38.41 11.52
CA ARG A 176 -5.36 -38.41 10.56
C ARG A 176 -5.77 -37.93 9.17
N TYR A 177 -6.96 -38.30 8.69
CA TYR A 177 -7.46 -37.92 7.37
C TYR A 177 -7.85 -36.44 7.33
N GLU A 178 -8.47 -35.92 8.38
CA GLU A 178 -8.81 -34.51 8.52
C GLU A 178 -7.54 -33.64 8.50
N ARG A 179 -6.49 -34.05 9.21
CA ARG A 179 -5.19 -33.34 9.17
C ARG A 179 -4.57 -33.35 7.79
N LEU A 180 -4.58 -34.49 7.11
CA LEU A 180 -4.03 -34.59 5.76
C LEU A 180 -4.83 -33.75 4.76
N SER A 181 -6.16 -33.74 4.87
CA SER A 181 -7.04 -32.91 4.05
C SER A 181 -6.78 -31.42 4.26
N LEU A 182 -6.66 -30.98 5.52
CA LEU A 182 -6.33 -29.59 5.85
C LEU A 182 -4.91 -29.22 5.39
N ALA A 183 -3.94 -30.11 5.55
CA ALA A 183 -2.59 -29.91 5.03
C ALA A 183 -2.58 -29.76 3.50
N ASN A 184 -3.37 -30.56 2.78
CA ASN A 184 -3.54 -30.44 1.32
C ASN A 184 -4.16 -29.10 0.91
N SER A 185 -5.16 -28.62 1.66
CA SER A 185 -5.77 -27.30 1.42
C SER A 185 -4.76 -26.17 1.62
N ILE A 186 -3.97 -26.23 2.70
CA ILE A 186 -2.91 -25.25 2.97
C ILE A 186 -1.84 -25.29 1.89
N TYR A 187 -1.40 -26.49 1.49
CA TYR A 187 -0.39 -26.64 0.47
C TYR A 187 -0.84 -26.07 -0.88
N SER A 188 -2.10 -26.32 -1.26
CA SER A 188 -2.70 -25.74 -2.46
C SER A 188 -2.68 -24.21 -2.43
N GLY A 189 -3.06 -23.60 -1.30
CA GLY A 189 -3.00 -22.13 -1.13
C GLY A 189 -1.58 -21.59 -1.23
N LEU A 190 -0.60 -22.26 -0.61
CA LEU A 190 0.80 -21.88 -0.71
C LEU A 190 1.32 -22.02 -2.14
N LEU A 191 0.96 -23.08 -2.87
CA LEU A 191 1.35 -23.26 -4.27
C LEU A 191 0.80 -22.16 -5.18
N GLU A 192 -0.45 -21.74 -4.97
CA GLU A 192 -1.04 -20.65 -5.73
C GLU A 192 -0.23 -19.34 -5.54
N ILE A 193 0.11 -19.02 -4.29
CA ILE A 193 0.94 -17.85 -3.98
C ILE A 193 2.33 -18.00 -4.58
N ARG A 194 2.96 -19.17 -4.43
CA ARG A 194 4.29 -19.47 -4.98
C ARG A 194 4.33 -19.23 -6.49
N TYR A 195 3.41 -19.79 -7.25
CA TYR A 195 3.39 -19.61 -8.70
C TYR A 195 3.17 -18.16 -9.11
N LYS A 196 2.35 -17.40 -8.38
CA LYS A 196 2.20 -15.96 -8.61
C LYS A 196 3.53 -15.23 -8.37
N VAL A 197 4.20 -15.50 -7.26
CA VAL A 197 5.49 -14.87 -6.89
C VAL A 197 6.59 -15.24 -7.89
N GLU A 198 6.73 -16.51 -8.26
CA GLU A 198 7.69 -16.97 -9.27
C GLU A 198 7.44 -16.30 -10.62
N GLY A 199 6.17 -16.20 -11.05
CA GLY A 199 5.80 -15.46 -12.26
C GLY A 199 6.20 -13.98 -12.20
N MET A 200 5.99 -13.33 -11.07
CA MET A 200 6.43 -11.94 -10.85
C MET A 200 7.96 -11.80 -10.85
N ILE A 201 8.71 -12.77 -10.30
CA ILE A 201 10.18 -12.75 -10.30
C ILE A 201 10.70 -12.84 -11.74
N LEU A 202 10.13 -13.74 -12.54
CA LEU A 202 10.50 -13.86 -13.95
C LEU A 202 10.16 -12.59 -14.73
N MET A 203 9.01 -11.96 -14.48
CA MET A 203 8.65 -10.66 -15.06
C MET A 203 9.63 -9.57 -14.64
N ALA A 204 10.04 -9.54 -13.38
CA ALA A 204 10.99 -8.57 -12.86
C ALA A 204 12.38 -8.70 -13.50
N GLN A 205 12.77 -9.92 -13.88
CA GLN A 205 14.07 -10.20 -14.50
C GLN A 205 14.07 -10.00 -16.02
N TYR A 206 12.99 -10.38 -16.70
CA TYR A 206 12.98 -10.51 -18.16
C TYR A 206 11.96 -9.63 -18.89
N ALA A 207 10.99 -9.06 -18.19
CA ALA A 207 9.93 -8.24 -18.79
C ALA A 207 10.13 -6.74 -18.51
N THR A 208 9.21 -5.91 -19.00
CA THR A 208 9.26 -4.47 -18.76
C THR A 208 8.67 -4.12 -17.39
N ALA A 209 9.03 -2.94 -16.88
CA ALA A 209 8.42 -2.41 -15.65
C ALA A 209 6.89 -2.24 -15.76
N ASN A 210 6.36 -2.10 -16.98
CA ASN A 210 4.92 -2.03 -17.23
C ASN A 210 4.25 -3.42 -17.10
N ASP A 211 4.91 -4.46 -17.59
CA ASP A 211 4.42 -5.84 -17.46
C ASP A 211 4.45 -6.29 -16.00
N LEU A 212 5.50 -5.94 -15.27
CA LEU A 212 5.59 -6.17 -13.83
C LEU A 212 4.50 -5.42 -13.06
N PHE A 213 4.19 -4.18 -13.44
CA PHE A 213 3.09 -3.43 -12.83
C PHE A 213 1.75 -4.13 -13.06
N PHE A 214 1.46 -4.51 -14.30
CA PHE A 214 0.24 -5.26 -14.64
C PHE A 214 0.14 -6.59 -13.88
N ALA A 215 1.26 -7.30 -13.71
CA ALA A 215 1.30 -8.57 -12.99
C ALA A 215 0.97 -8.44 -11.49
N ILE A 216 1.38 -7.34 -10.86
CA ILE A 216 1.20 -7.13 -9.42
C ILE A 216 -0.16 -6.49 -9.12
N ASP A 217 -0.55 -5.46 -9.90
CA ASP A 217 -1.78 -4.70 -9.68
C ASP A 217 -2.47 -4.39 -11.03
N PRO A 218 -3.19 -5.37 -11.59
CA PRO A 218 -3.82 -5.24 -12.91
C PRO A 218 -4.92 -4.16 -12.93
N GLU A 219 -5.64 -3.96 -11.83
CA GLU A 219 -6.67 -2.91 -11.71
C GLU A 219 -6.04 -1.52 -11.67
N GLY A 220 -5.01 -1.33 -10.83
CA GLY A 220 -4.24 -0.08 -10.80
C GLY A 220 -3.59 0.23 -12.14
N TRP A 221 -3.07 -0.80 -12.83
CA TRP A 221 -2.54 -0.66 -14.18
C TRP A 221 -3.60 -0.16 -15.17
N ALA A 222 -4.77 -0.79 -15.19
CA ALA A 222 -5.88 -0.39 -16.08
C ALA A 222 -6.31 1.05 -15.83
N ASN A 223 -6.39 1.47 -14.56
CA ASN A 223 -6.70 2.85 -14.18
C ASN A 223 -5.66 3.85 -14.71
N VAL A 224 -4.37 3.56 -14.55
CA VAL A 224 -3.28 4.42 -15.03
C VAL A 224 -3.30 4.55 -16.56
N VAL A 225 -3.47 3.44 -17.28
CA VAL A 225 -3.55 3.44 -18.75
C VAL A 225 -4.74 4.24 -19.25
N THR A 226 -5.90 4.06 -18.62
CA THR A 226 -7.13 4.79 -18.98
C THR A 226 -6.97 6.30 -18.79
N MET A 227 -6.42 6.73 -17.65
CA MET A 227 -6.13 8.14 -17.41
C MET A 227 -5.15 8.71 -18.43
N LYS A 228 -4.09 7.97 -18.76
CA LYS A 228 -3.11 8.40 -19.77
C LYS A 228 -3.78 8.63 -21.12
N ASN A 229 -4.65 7.72 -21.54
CA ASN A 229 -5.38 7.85 -22.80
C ASN A 229 -6.32 9.07 -22.80
N ASN A 230 -7.05 9.31 -21.71
CA ASN A 230 -7.91 10.48 -21.58
C ASN A 230 -7.12 11.78 -21.67
N VAL A 231 -5.99 11.88 -20.98
CA VAL A 231 -5.11 13.06 -21.03
C VAL A 231 -4.53 13.25 -22.44
N SER A 232 -4.10 12.18 -23.11
CA SER A 232 -3.63 12.25 -24.48
C SER A 232 -4.72 12.73 -25.45
N GLY A 233 -5.97 12.28 -25.27
CA GLY A 233 -7.11 12.79 -26.03
C GLY A 233 -7.27 14.30 -25.87
N LEU A 234 -7.28 14.79 -24.63
CA LEU A 234 -7.39 16.23 -24.34
C LEU A 234 -6.25 17.05 -24.96
N ILE A 235 -5.01 16.53 -24.93
CA ILE A 235 -3.86 17.19 -25.54
C ILE A 235 -4.03 17.25 -27.06
N ASN A 236 -4.49 16.17 -27.70
CA ASN A 236 -4.70 16.13 -29.14
C ASN A 236 -5.81 17.09 -29.56
N ASP A 237 -6.91 17.14 -28.81
CA ASP A 237 -8.01 18.08 -29.04
C ASP A 237 -7.50 19.53 -28.93
N TRP A 238 -6.74 19.84 -27.88
CA TRP A 238 -6.12 21.15 -27.71
C TRP A 238 -5.19 21.52 -28.89
N ASN A 239 -4.30 20.61 -29.28
CA ASN A 239 -3.39 20.84 -30.40
C ASN A 239 -4.15 21.06 -31.72
N GLY A 240 -5.22 20.29 -31.95
CA GLY A 240 -6.12 20.48 -33.10
C GLY A 240 -6.79 21.86 -33.13
N LEU A 241 -7.24 22.35 -31.97
CA LEU A 241 -7.78 23.70 -31.83
C LEU A 241 -6.72 24.78 -32.07
N VAL A 242 -5.48 24.59 -31.61
CA VAL A 242 -4.39 25.54 -31.87
C VAL A 242 -4.03 25.57 -33.36
N THR A 243 -3.96 24.41 -34.02
CA THR A 243 -3.63 24.33 -35.46
C THR A 243 -4.73 24.86 -36.39
N SER A 244 -5.97 24.95 -35.93
CA SER A 244 -7.09 25.53 -36.71
C SER A 244 -7.25 27.04 -36.53
N ASN A 245 -6.49 27.66 -35.62
CA ASN A 245 -6.48 29.11 -35.38
C ASN A 245 -5.37 29.86 -36.14
N TYR A 246 -4.66 29.18 -37.05
CA TYR A 246 -3.70 29.75 -38.01
C TYR A 246 -4.14 29.39 -39.44
#